data_AF-A0AAW3ZIK6-F1
#
_entry.id   AF-A0AAW3ZIK6-F1
#
_cell.length_a   1.000
_cell.length_b   1.000
_cell.length_c   1.000
_cell.angle_alpha   90.00
_cell.angle_beta   90.00
_cell.angle_gamma   90.00
#
_symmetry.space_group_name_H-M   'P 1'
#
loop_
_entity.id
_entity.type
_entity.pdbx_description
1 polymer ?
#
loop_
_entity_poly.entity_id
_entity_poly.type
_entity_poly.pdbx_seq_one_letter_code
_entity_poly.pdbx_strand_id
1 'polypeptide(L)'
;MKIELSQAEDIRGRRFAIVGTISHWPRFHPAGPEATIRARGGSVQHDLSPPLDYAVIGKGRMKGKAELQRKAEALAQQGQLQILDEAGLAQLMRPSLTGKRFSFCGELDFGRGASATGPAALTAAIGAEAVDQIDAELDFLVVGERRAKGKAAALAAAERLRAAGAKLQVMQEAQFMDLLVAFGGAAADGASQASPLAELVAALPALSDSGRIKRALDMLRTSSMQLYADVHEDAVSGIIRSQTGFSDYYSTRLAADGQFSCCDSSLDWCMGMQGAVCKHLLALLLGLVQSGQLSAATARDWLSAAKPSKSRRRADTSDDVKQLLADTILRFKAAEAGELDWRPTETVPEDFYV
;
A
#
# COMPACT_ATOMS: atom_id res chain seq x y z
N MET A 1 -22.06 10.57 19.74
CA MET A 1 -21.89 9.11 19.85
C MET A 1 -20.86 8.66 18.82
N LYS A 2 -19.84 7.89 19.21
CA LYS A 2 -18.88 7.30 18.26
C LYS A 2 -19.42 5.94 17.80
N ILE A 3 -19.12 5.53 16.57
CA ILE A 3 -19.36 4.17 16.12
C ILE A 3 -18.46 3.26 16.96
N GLU A 4 -19.04 2.34 17.71
CA GLU A 4 -18.28 1.20 18.20
C GLU A 4 -18.10 0.25 17.03
N LEU A 5 -16.93 0.32 16.41
CA LEU A 5 -16.54 -0.64 15.38
C LEU A 5 -16.16 -1.93 16.09
N SER A 6 -16.72 -3.05 15.65
CA SER A 6 -16.14 -4.36 15.96
C SER A 6 -14.68 -4.33 15.52
N GLN A 7 -13.81 -4.98 16.28
CA GLN A 7 -12.38 -5.01 15.97
C GLN A 7 -12.09 -6.27 15.16
N ALA A 8 -11.13 -6.21 14.23
CA ALA A 8 -10.77 -7.38 13.45
C ALA A 8 -10.11 -8.48 14.31
N GLU A 9 -9.38 -8.07 15.34
CA GLU A 9 -8.71 -8.99 16.27
C GLU A 9 -9.07 -8.70 17.72
N ASP A 10 -9.21 -9.74 18.53
CA ASP A 10 -9.41 -9.62 19.98
C ASP A 10 -8.06 -9.55 20.69
N ILE A 11 -7.76 -8.38 21.26
CA ILE A 11 -6.54 -8.13 22.02
C ILE A 11 -6.78 -8.03 23.53
N ARG A 12 -7.98 -8.39 24.01
CA ARG A 12 -8.28 -8.34 25.44
C ARG A 12 -7.34 -9.24 26.22
N GLY A 13 -6.73 -8.69 27.27
CA GLY A 13 -5.75 -9.39 28.11
C GLY A 13 -4.36 -9.53 27.51
N ARG A 14 -4.14 -9.10 26.25
CA ARG A 14 -2.81 -9.13 25.62
C ARG A 14 -1.93 -8.01 26.18
N ARG A 15 -0.64 -8.33 26.38
CA ARG A 15 0.37 -7.38 26.88
C ARG A 15 1.27 -6.93 25.75
N PHE A 16 1.50 -5.63 25.73
CA PHE A 16 2.31 -4.95 24.73
C PHE A 16 3.47 -4.22 25.40
N ALA A 17 4.64 -4.25 24.77
CA ALA A 17 5.73 -3.33 25.06
C ALA A 17 6.02 -2.50 23.82
N ILE A 18 5.99 -1.18 23.93
CA ILE A 18 6.33 -0.28 22.83
C ILE A 18 7.77 0.19 23.00
N VAL A 19 8.63 -0.19 22.06
CA VAL A 19 10.05 0.15 22.03
C VAL A 19 10.29 1.25 21.00
N GLY A 20 10.57 2.46 21.50
CA GLY A 20 10.73 3.65 20.68
C GLY A 20 9.44 4.46 20.50
N THR A 21 9.54 5.60 19.82
CA THR A 21 8.36 6.39 19.47
C THR A 21 7.73 5.86 18.18
N ILE A 22 6.40 5.72 18.18
CA ILE A 22 5.62 5.46 16.98
C ILE A 22 5.59 6.74 16.15
N SER A 23 6.24 6.72 14.99
CA SER A 23 6.38 7.87 14.09
C SER A 23 5.12 8.11 13.25
N HIS A 24 4.39 7.05 12.93
CA HIS A 24 3.11 7.13 12.23
C HIS A 24 2.06 6.32 12.96
N TRP A 25 0.96 6.97 13.35
CA TRP A 25 -0.20 6.34 13.95
C TRP A 25 -1.44 6.64 13.11
N PRO A 26 -2.30 5.66 12.81
CA PRO A 26 -3.44 5.89 11.94
C PRO A 26 -4.40 6.96 12.49
N ARG A 27 -4.68 7.97 11.68
CA ARG A 27 -5.51 9.13 12.04
C ARG A 27 -6.99 8.80 12.21
N PHE A 28 -7.42 7.60 11.83
CA PHE A 28 -8.76 7.12 12.13
C PHE A 28 -8.91 6.70 13.60
N HIS A 29 -7.80 6.48 14.33
CA HIS A 29 -7.84 6.33 15.78
C HIS A 29 -7.81 7.71 16.47
N PRO A 30 -8.76 8.01 17.37
CA PRO A 30 -8.82 9.30 18.05
C PRO A 30 -7.78 9.47 19.16
N ALA A 31 -7.10 8.40 19.55
CA ALA A 31 -6.12 8.38 20.62
C ALA A 31 -4.80 7.76 20.13
N GLY A 32 -3.71 8.01 20.86
CA GLY A 32 -2.42 7.41 20.57
C GLY A 32 -2.41 5.88 20.71
N PRO A 33 -1.31 5.22 20.30
CA PRO A 33 -1.21 3.76 20.26
C PRO A 33 -1.48 3.11 21.62
N GLU A 34 -0.85 3.59 22.70
CA GLU A 34 -1.04 2.99 24.03
C GLU A 34 -2.46 3.16 24.55
N ALA A 35 -3.06 4.33 24.36
CA ALA A 35 -4.42 4.60 24.76
C ALA A 35 -5.41 3.73 23.97
N THR A 36 -5.13 3.50 22.68
CA THR A 36 -5.93 2.60 21.83
C THR A 36 -5.84 1.14 22.30
N ILE A 37 -4.64 0.65 22.63
CA ILE A 37 -4.44 -0.69 23.19
C ILE A 37 -5.22 -0.85 24.51
N ARG A 38 -5.08 0.11 25.44
CA ARG A 38 -5.79 0.09 26.73
C ARG A 38 -7.31 0.15 26.56
N ALA A 39 -7.80 1.00 25.65
CA ALA A 39 -9.23 1.10 25.35
C ALA A 39 -9.83 -0.21 24.79
N ARG A 40 -9.00 -1.06 24.18
CA ARG A 40 -9.38 -2.39 23.68
C ARG A 40 -9.14 -3.53 24.68
N GLY A 41 -8.82 -3.21 25.94
CA GLY A 41 -8.61 -4.19 27.00
C GLY A 41 -7.24 -4.88 26.96
N GLY A 42 -6.30 -4.41 26.15
CA GLY A 42 -4.90 -4.78 26.27
C GLY A 42 -4.19 -3.97 27.37
N SER A 43 -2.99 -4.39 27.75
CA SER A 43 -2.14 -3.63 28.66
C SER A 43 -0.82 -3.25 28.00
N VAL A 44 -0.27 -2.11 28.38
CA VAL A 44 1.02 -1.62 27.87
C VAL A 44 1.99 -1.52 29.04
N GLN A 45 3.12 -2.19 28.90
CA GLN A 45 4.26 -2.14 29.81
C GLN A 45 5.45 -1.46 29.12
N HIS A 46 6.35 -0.88 29.92
CA HIS A 46 7.50 -0.13 29.40
C HIS A 46 8.77 -0.98 29.33
N ASP A 47 8.74 -2.19 29.88
CA ASP A 47 9.83 -3.14 29.89
C ASP A 47 9.51 -4.42 29.11
N LEU A 48 10.56 -5.06 28.60
CA LEU A 48 10.48 -6.36 27.93
C LEU A 48 10.62 -7.49 28.95
N SER A 49 9.74 -7.53 29.95
CA SER A 49 9.65 -8.62 30.92
C SER A 49 8.53 -9.59 30.52
N PRO A 50 8.81 -10.90 30.46
CA PRO A 50 7.76 -11.89 30.35
C PRO A 50 6.83 -11.87 31.58
N PRO A 51 5.53 -12.16 31.39
CA PRO A 51 4.98 -12.66 30.13
C PRO A 51 4.49 -11.48 29.28
N LEU A 52 4.84 -11.47 27.98
CA LEU A 52 4.56 -10.39 27.04
C LEU A 52 4.09 -11.01 25.71
N ASP A 53 3.00 -10.53 25.14
CA ASP A 53 2.46 -11.09 23.89
C ASP A 53 3.10 -10.42 22.67
N TYR A 54 3.28 -9.10 22.72
CA TYR A 54 3.78 -8.31 21.59
C TYR A 54 4.86 -7.30 22.00
N ALA A 55 5.93 -7.23 21.20
CA ALA A 55 6.89 -6.13 21.23
C ALA A 55 6.75 -5.28 19.97
N VAL A 56 6.36 -4.02 20.11
CA VAL A 56 6.18 -3.08 18.99
C VAL A 56 7.43 -2.22 18.85
N ILE A 57 8.11 -2.32 17.71
CA ILE A 57 9.31 -1.55 17.41
C ILE A 57 8.95 -0.32 16.59
N GLY A 58 8.83 0.84 17.24
CA GLY A 58 8.60 2.12 16.55
C GLY A 58 9.81 2.53 15.70
N LYS A 59 9.65 3.45 14.75
CA LYS A 59 10.72 4.00 13.91
C LYS A 59 11.47 5.13 14.61
N GLY A 60 10.81 5.84 15.52
CA GLY A 60 11.37 6.99 16.26
C GLY A 60 12.62 6.66 17.08
N ARG A 61 13.44 7.69 17.33
CA ARG A 61 14.68 7.57 18.11
C ARG A 61 14.37 7.45 19.60
N MET A 62 15.09 6.58 20.30
CA MET A 62 15.01 6.41 21.75
C MET A 62 16.36 5.87 22.25
N LYS A 63 16.83 6.36 23.39
CA LYS A 63 18.06 5.85 24.03
C LYS A 63 17.86 4.39 24.45
N GLY A 64 18.82 3.52 24.15
CA GLY A 64 18.73 2.08 24.47
C GLY A 64 17.84 1.27 23.52
N LYS A 65 17.25 1.88 22.48
CA LYS A 65 16.37 1.17 21.52
C LYS A 65 17.01 -0.06 20.88
N ALA A 66 18.28 0.03 20.49
CA ALA A 66 18.98 -1.09 19.85
C ALA A 66 19.18 -2.28 20.80
N GLU A 67 19.36 -2.01 22.10
CA GLU A 67 19.46 -3.06 23.12
C GLU A 67 18.09 -3.70 23.36
N LEU A 68 17.05 -2.89 23.54
CA LEU A 68 15.67 -3.36 23.68
C LEU A 68 15.21 -4.15 22.45
N GLN A 69 15.56 -3.71 21.25
CA GLN A 69 15.24 -4.42 20.01
C GLN A 69 15.94 -5.79 19.96
N ARG A 70 17.24 -5.87 20.26
CA ARG A 70 17.97 -7.16 20.34
C ARG A 70 17.36 -8.09 21.40
N LYS A 71 16.93 -7.54 22.53
CA LYS A 71 16.24 -8.31 23.57
C LYS A 71 14.90 -8.85 23.07
N ALA A 72 14.10 -8.01 22.40
CA ALA A 72 12.84 -8.46 21.79
C ALA A 72 13.07 -9.55 20.75
N GLU A 73 14.10 -9.42 19.90
CA GLU A 73 14.48 -10.42 18.89
C GLU A 73 14.87 -11.75 19.54
N ALA A 74 15.65 -11.73 20.61
CA ALA A 74 16.00 -12.93 21.37
C ALA A 74 14.77 -13.62 22.00
N LEU A 75 13.83 -12.84 22.57
CA LEU A 75 12.58 -13.37 23.13
C LEU A 75 11.66 -13.96 22.04
N ALA A 76 11.60 -13.31 20.87
CA ALA A 76 10.83 -13.80 19.73
C ALA A 76 11.39 -15.12 19.17
N GLN A 77 12.72 -15.26 19.08
CA GLN A 77 13.38 -16.52 18.67
C GLN A 77 13.09 -17.68 19.64
N GLN A 78 12.82 -17.36 20.91
CA GLN A 78 12.41 -18.34 21.93
C GLN A 78 10.90 -18.61 21.91
N GLY A 79 10.14 -18.01 20.98
CA GLY A 79 8.67 -18.13 20.90
C GLY A 79 7.92 -17.45 22.05
N GLN A 80 8.56 -16.54 22.79
CA GLN A 80 7.96 -15.92 23.98
C GLN A 80 7.08 -14.72 23.66
N LEU A 81 7.30 -14.06 22.51
CA LEU A 81 6.51 -12.91 22.05
C LEU A 81 6.54 -12.81 20.52
N GLN A 82 5.65 -12.00 19.95
CA GLN A 82 5.69 -11.60 18.55
C GLN A 82 6.23 -10.16 18.41
N ILE A 83 7.13 -9.94 17.45
CA ILE A 83 7.58 -8.59 17.10
C ILE A 83 6.66 -7.99 16.05
N LEU A 84 6.20 -6.77 16.29
CA LEU A 84 5.45 -5.95 15.35
C LEU A 84 6.24 -4.69 15.02
N ASP A 85 6.14 -4.21 13.78
CA ASP A 85 6.48 -2.82 13.45
C ASP A 85 5.24 -1.92 13.57
N GLU A 86 5.37 -0.64 13.19
CA GLU A 86 4.23 0.31 13.25
C GLU A 86 3.06 -0.13 12.36
N ALA A 87 3.33 -0.70 11.19
CA ALA A 87 2.31 -1.18 10.27
C ALA A 87 1.61 -2.43 10.82
N GLY A 88 2.36 -3.38 11.38
CA GLY A 88 1.84 -4.55 12.06
C GLY A 88 0.96 -4.19 13.26
N LEU A 89 1.35 -3.18 14.05
CA LEU A 89 0.49 -2.67 15.13
C LEU A 89 -0.79 -2.02 14.57
N ALA A 90 -0.69 -1.20 13.51
CA ALA A 90 -1.86 -0.60 12.88
C ALA A 90 -2.83 -1.66 12.32
N GLN A 91 -2.30 -2.71 11.71
CA GLN A 91 -3.06 -3.88 11.25
C GLN A 91 -3.77 -4.57 12.41
N LEU A 92 -3.07 -4.88 13.50
CA LEU A 92 -3.66 -5.50 14.69
C LEU A 92 -4.74 -4.59 15.33
N MET A 93 -4.55 -3.27 15.22
CA MET A 93 -5.47 -2.27 15.76
C MET A 93 -6.65 -1.92 14.83
N ARG A 94 -6.72 -2.47 13.62
CA ARG A 94 -7.75 -2.09 12.64
C ARG A 94 -9.17 -2.47 13.09
N PRO A 95 -10.18 -1.66 12.73
CA PRO A 95 -11.57 -2.06 12.87
C PRO A 95 -11.90 -3.21 11.91
N SER A 96 -12.95 -3.97 12.17
CA SER A 96 -13.60 -4.80 11.16
C SER A 96 -14.44 -3.92 10.26
N LEU A 97 -14.33 -4.12 8.94
CA LEU A 97 -15.06 -3.38 7.92
C LEU A 97 -16.11 -4.22 7.20
N THR A 98 -16.28 -5.49 7.58
CA THR A 98 -17.25 -6.40 6.98
C THR A 98 -18.66 -5.83 7.11
N GLY A 99 -19.31 -5.62 5.95
CA GLY A 99 -20.66 -5.06 5.88
C GLY A 99 -20.74 -3.56 6.19
N LYS A 100 -19.61 -2.85 6.25
CA LYS A 100 -19.60 -1.40 6.44
C LYS A 100 -19.84 -0.65 5.14
N ARG A 101 -20.71 0.36 5.19
CA ARG A 101 -21.09 1.18 4.04
C ARG A 101 -20.29 2.48 4.01
N PHE A 102 -19.60 2.73 2.90
CA PHE A 102 -18.82 3.93 2.63
C PHE A 102 -19.46 4.73 1.51
N SER A 103 -19.52 6.04 1.67
CA SER A 103 -19.85 6.96 0.60
C SER A 103 -18.72 7.99 0.45
N PHE A 104 -18.57 8.53 -0.74
CA PHE A 104 -17.47 9.42 -1.10
C PHE A 104 -18.02 10.75 -1.60
N CYS A 105 -17.42 11.85 -1.15
CA CYS A 105 -17.75 13.17 -1.69
C CYS A 105 -16.48 14.02 -1.87
N GLY A 106 -16.53 14.93 -2.84
CA GLY A 106 -15.30 15.58 -3.32
C GLY A 106 -14.54 14.72 -4.32
N GLU A 107 -13.42 15.23 -4.81
CA GLU A 107 -12.49 14.45 -5.63
C GLU A 107 -11.33 14.01 -4.72
N LEU A 108 -11.09 12.70 -4.66
CA LEU A 108 -9.94 12.13 -3.96
C LEU A 108 -8.68 12.33 -4.81
N ASP A 109 -7.59 12.73 -4.18
CA ASP A 109 -6.28 12.76 -4.82
C ASP A 109 -5.79 11.33 -5.14
N PHE A 110 -6.15 10.36 -4.29
CA PHE A 110 -5.89 8.94 -4.44
C PHE A 110 -7.12 8.23 -5.05
N GLY A 111 -7.00 7.79 -6.31
CA GLY A 111 -8.06 7.05 -6.99
C GLY A 111 -9.10 7.95 -7.67
N ARG A 112 -8.72 8.62 -8.76
CA ARG A 112 -9.64 9.39 -9.59
C ARG A 112 -10.37 8.48 -10.58
N GLY A 113 -11.66 8.75 -10.81
CA GLY A 113 -12.52 7.98 -11.70
C GLY A 113 -13.23 6.83 -10.99
N ALA A 114 -14.08 6.08 -11.70
CA ALA A 114 -14.83 4.96 -11.10
C ALA A 114 -14.04 3.63 -11.12
N SER A 115 -12.71 3.71 -11.28
CA SER A 115 -11.89 2.61 -11.83
C SER A 115 -11.66 1.43 -10.90
N ALA A 116 -10.95 0.43 -11.42
CA ALA A 116 -10.30 -0.61 -10.62
C ALA A 116 -9.40 -0.04 -9.51
N THR A 117 -9.04 1.24 -9.56
CA THR A 117 -8.28 1.97 -8.53
C THR A 117 -9.08 3.10 -7.87
N GLY A 118 -10.36 3.22 -8.21
CA GLY A 118 -11.28 4.19 -7.68
C GLY A 118 -11.75 3.84 -6.27
N PRO A 119 -12.46 4.77 -5.59
CA PRO A 119 -12.77 4.61 -4.18
C PRO A 119 -13.64 3.39 -3.89
N ALA A 120 -14.59 3.08 -4.78
CA ALA A 120 -15.44 1.91 -4.65
C ALA A 120 -14.65 0.59 -4.70
N ALA A 121 -13.74 0.45 -5.68
CA ALA A 121 -12.89 -0.72 -5.80
C ALA A 121 -11.95 -0.87 -4.60
N LEU A 122 -11.36 0.22 -4.11
CA LEU A 122 -10.51 0.21 -2.91
C LEU A 122 -11.28 -0.14 -1.64
N THR A 123 -12.55 0.29 -1.54
CA THR A 123 -13.44 -0.07 -0.43
C THR A 123 -13.77 -1.56 -0.46
N ALA A 124 -14.08 -2.10 -1.64
CA ALA A 124 -14.29 -3.54 -1.82
C ALA A 124 -13.04 -4.34 -1.45
N ALA A 125 -11.84 -3.87 -1.82
CA ALA A 125 -10.57 -4.52 -1.51
C ALA A 125 -10.29 -4.66 -0.01
N ILE A 126 -10.88 -3.79 0.84
CA ILE A 126 -10.78 -3.87 2.30
C ILE A 126 -12.00 -4.52 2.96
N GLY A 127 -12.88 -5.16 2.17
CA GLY A 127 -14.05 -5.91 2.65
C GLY A 127 -15.26 -5.06 3.04
N ALA A 128 -15.29 -3.79 2.62
CA ALA A 128 -16.41 -2.88 2.82
C ALA A 128 -17.24 -2.70 1.53
N GLU A 129 -18.41 -2.08 1.66
CA GLU A 129 -19.29 -1.74 0.55
C GLU A 129 -19.24 -0.24 0.26
N ALA A 130 -19.08 0.13 -1.01
CA ALA A 130 -19.22 1.53 -1.44
C ALA A 130 -20.64 1.79 -1.95
N VAL A 131 -21.27 2.86 -1.46
CA VAL A 131 -22.63 3.27 -1.77
C VAL A 131 -22.69 4.75 -2.16
N ASP A 132 -23.55 5.07 -3.12
CA ASP A 132 -23.77 6.46 -3.54
C ASP A 132 -24.70 7.23 -2.58
N GLN A 133 -25.53 6.50 -1.83
CA GLN A 133 -26.56 7.09 -0.98
C GLN A 133 -26.01 7.49 0.39
N ILE A 134 -26.34 8.70 0.82
CA ILE A 134 -26.06 9.22 2.17
C ILE A 134 -27.36 9.14 2.97
N ASP A 135 -27.53 8.03 3.68
CA ASP A 135 -28.72 7.70 4.48
C ASP A 135 -28.34 7.37 5.94
N ALA A 136 -29.33 6.96 6.75
CA ALA A 136 -29.14 6.67 8.17
C ALA A 136 -28.33 5.39 8.45
N GLU A 137 -28.14 4.53 7.44
CA GLU A 137 -27.40 3.28 7.52
C GLU A 137 -25.92 3.45 7.09
N LEU A 138 -25.57 4.60 6.51
CA LEU A 138 -24.20 4.91 6.13
C LEU A 138 -23.27 4.93 7.36
N ASP A 139 -22.22 4.12 7.35
CA ASP A 139 -21.21 4.11 8.43
C ASP A 139 -20.16 5.22 8.23
N PHE A 140 -19.70 5.40 6.99
CA PHE A 140 -18.58 6.29 6.70
C PHE A 140 -18.85 7.22 5.50
N LEU A 141 -18.59 8.51 5.68
CA LEU A 141 -18.48 9.48 4.58
C LEU A 141 -17.03 9.92 4.46
N VAL A 142 -16.38 9.56 3.34
CA VAL A 142 -15.01 9.97 3.01
C VAL A 142 -15.04 11.26 2.20
N VAL A 143 -14.30 12.25 2.66
CA VAL A 143 -14.26 13.59 2.08
C VAL A 143 -12.91 13.80 1.40
N GLY A 144 -12.92 13.93 0.08
CA GLY A 144 -11.71 14.26 -0.69
C GLY A 144 -11.27 15.70 -0.50
N GLU A 145 -9.97 15.96 -0.64
CA GLU A 145 -9.41 17.29 -0.39
C GLU A 145 -9.91 18.32 -1.41
N ARG A 146 -10.08 17.91 -2.67
CA ARG A 146 -10.47 18.80 -3.77
C ARG A 146 -11.95 19.15 -3.74
N ARG A 147 -12.26 20.30 -4.34
CA ARG A 147 -13.65 20.73 -4.57
C ARG A 147 -14.23 19.94 -5.73
N ALA A 148 -15.36 19.28 -5.50
CA ALA A 148 -16.17 18.69 -6.55
C ALA A 148 -17.65 19.01 -6.32
N LYS A 149 -18.46 18.85 -7.38
CA LYS A 149 -19.91 19.01 -7.30
C LYS A 149 -20.48 18.06 -6.24
N GLY A 150 -21.41 18.55 -5.42
CA GLY A 150 -22.08 17.73 -4.39
C GLY A 150 -21.36 17.64 -3.04
N LYS A 151 -20.07 18.00 -2.92
CA LYS A 151 -19.32 17.94 -1.64
C LYS A 151 -20.02 18.67 -0.49
N ALA A 152 -20.45 19.92 -0.71
CA ALA A 152 -21.15 20.71 0.31
C ALA A 152 -22.50 20.11 0.70
N ALA A 153 -23.26 19.61 -0.28
CA ALA A 153 -24.56 18.97 -0.03
C ALA A 153 -24.40 17.65 0.74
N ALA A 154 -23.39 16.85 0.42
CA ALA A 154 -23.05 15.61 1.12
C ALA A 154 -22.67 15.87 2.59
N LEU A 155 -21.84 16.89 2.85
CA LEU A 155 -21.49 17.28 4.21
C LEU A 155 -22.71 17.76 5.01
N ALA A 156 -23.58 18.57 4.41
CA ALA A 156 -24.82 19.02 5.03
C ALA A 156 -25.79 17.85 5.30
N ALA A 157 -25.85 16.85 4.41
CA ALA A 157 -26.62 15.64 4.63
C ALA A 157 -26.07 14.82 5.79
N ALA A 158 -24.75 14.61 5.85
CA ALA A 158 -24.09 13.92 6.95
C ALA A 158 -24.30 14.61 8.30
N GLU A 159 -24.25 15.94 8.34
CA GLU A 159 -24.51 16.72 9.54
C GLU A 159 -25.96 16.55 10.02
N ARG A 160 -26.94 16.63 9.11
CA ARG A 160 -28.35 16.38 9.42
C ARG A 160 -28.58 14.97 9.97
N LEU A 161 -27.97 13.95 9.38
CA LEU A 161 -28.07 12.56 9.85
C LEU A 161 -27.46 12.40 11.25
N ARG A 162 -26.28 12.98 11.50
CA ARG A 162 -25.66 12.97 12.82
C ARG A 162 -26.49 13.70 13.87
N ALA A 163 -27.12 14.82 13.51
CA ALA A 163 -28.05 15.53 14.38
C ALA A 163 -29.31 14.71 14.69
N ALA A 164 -29.76 13.88 13.75
CA ALA A 164 -30.84 12.90 13.93
C ALA A 164 -30.42 11.62 14.69
N GLY A 165 -29.17 11.53 15.15
CA GLY A 165 -28.67 10.40 15.94
C GLY A 165 -28.02 9.28 15.15
N ALA A 166 -27.84 9.43 13.83
CA ALA A 166 -27.11 8.44 13.03
C ALA A 166 -25.67 8.30 13.51
N LYS A 167 -25.18 7.06 13.56
CA LYS A 167 -23.79 6.73 13.89
C LYS A 167 -22.91 6.85 12.64
N LEU A 168 -22.97 7.98 11.92
CA LEU A 168 -22.16 8.24 10.74
C LEU A 168 -20.82 8.89 11.15
N GLN A 169 -19.71 8.36 10.64
CA GLN A 169 -18.38 8.95 10.79
C GLN A 169 -17.96 9.65 9.50
N VAL A 170 -17.67 10.95 9.60
CA VAL A 170 -17.05 11.72 8.51
C VAL A 170 -15.53 11.60 8.66
N MET A 171 -14.84 11.17 7.60
CA MET A 171 -13.40 11.05 7.57
C MET A 171 -12.80 11.83 6.39
N GLN A 172 -11.60 12.35 6.57
CA GLN A 172 -10.81 12.92 5.48
C GLN A 172 -10.17 11.81 4.66
N GLU A 173 -9.87 12.10 3.39
CA GLU A 173 -9.12 11.20 2.51
C GLU A 173 -7.88 10.61 3.17
N ALA A 174 -7.12 11.43 3.88
CA ALA A 174 -5.90 10.97 4.54
C ALA A 174 -6.16 9.93 5.66
N GLN A 175 -7.32 9.97 6.33
CA GLN A 175 -7.72 8.93 7.29
C GLN A 175 -8.15 7.64 6.57
N PHE A 176 -8.79 7.75 5.41
CA PHE A 176 -9.10 6.61 4.55
C PHE A 176 -7.82 5.95 4.02
N MET A 177 -6.81 6.74 3.66
CA MET A 177 -5.49 6.22 3.28
C MET A 177 -4.81 5.44 4.41
N ASP A 178 -4.86 5.96 5.65
CA ASP A 178 -4.34 5.22 6.80
C ASP A 178 -5.12 3.92 7.02
N LEU A 179 -6.43 3.90 6.73
CA LEU A 179 -7.25 2.70 6.78
C LEU A 179 -6.77 1.69 5.74
N LEU A 180 -6.55 2.09 4.48
CA LEU A 180 -5.97 1.22 3.46
C LEU A 180 -4.62 0.63 3.91
N VAL A 181 -3.74 1.44 4.51
CA VAL A 181 -2.45 0.97 5.05
C VAL A 181 -2.64 -0.13 6.11
N ALA A 182 -3.60 0.03 7.01
CA ALA A 182 -3.89 -0.96 8.07
C ALA A 182 -4.46 -2.28 7.51
N PHE A 183 -5.02 -2.24 6.29
CA PHE A 183 -5.58 -3.41 5.60
C PHE A 183 -4.64 -4.01 4.55
N GLY A 184 -3.66 -3.25 4.05
CA GLY A 184 -2.79 -3.64 2.92
C GLY A 184 -1.97 -4.93 3.07
N GLY A 185 -1.92 -5.52 4.26
CA GLY A 185 -1.27 -6.81 4.55
C GLY A 185 -2.22 -7.98 4.79
N ALA A 186 -3.52 -7.74 4.92
CA ALA A 186 -4.51 -8.82 5.04
C ALA A 186 -5.23 -8.97 3.70
N ALA A 187 -5.16 -10.16 3.12
CA ALA A 187 -6.23 -10.57 2.21
C ALA A 187 -7.54 -10.40 2.98
N ALA A 188 -8.56 -9.81 2.36
CA ALA A 188 -9.89 -9.82 2.97
C ALA A 188 -10.23 -11.28 3.32
N ASP A 189 -10.61 -11.55 4.57
CA ASP A 189 -11.05 -12.87 5.00
C ASP A 189 -12.38 -13.18 4.30
N GLY A 190 -12.31 -13.67 3.06
CA GLY A 190 -13.45 -13.94 2.19
C GLY A 190 -13.14 -13.74 0.71
N ALA A 191 -14.04 -14.21 -0.15
CA ALA A 191 -13.99 -13.96 -1.59
C ALA A 191 -14.25 -12.47 -1.85
N SER A 192 -13.21 -11.64 -1.74
CA SER A 192 -13.24 -10.25 -2.16
C SER A 192 -13.66 -10.20 -3.62
N GLN A 193 -14.69 -9.40 -3.94
CA GLN A 193 -15.05 -9.10 -5.32
C GLN A 193 -14.12 -8.04 -5.95
N ALA A 194 -13.09 -7.60 -5.21
CA ALA A 194 -12.14 -6.62 -5.72
C ALA A 194 -11.29 -7.22 -6.84
N SER A 195 -10.95 -6.39 -7.82
CA SER A 195 -9.97 -6.79 -8.84
C SER A 195 -8.58 -6.96 -8.20
N PRO A 196 -7.71 -7.84 -8.74
CA PRO A 196 -6.33 -7.97 -8.27
C PRO A 196 -5.57 -6.63 -8.28
N LEU A 197 -5.86 -5.75 -9.23
CA LEU A 197 -5.29 -4.41 -9.28
C LEU A 197 -5.72 -3.56 -8.07
N ALA A 198 -7.01 -3.59 -7.71
CA ALA A 198 -7.54 -2.87 -6.55
C ALA A 198 -6.86 -3.34 -5.25
N GLU A 199 -6.68 -4.65 -5.09
CA GLU A 199 -5.98 -5.24 -3.94
C GLU A 199 -4.54 -4.75 -3.83
N LEU A 200 -3.79 -4.77 -4.94
CA LEU A 200 -2.43 -4.27 -4.96
C LEU A 200 -2.38 -2.77 -4.64
N VAL A 201 -3.25 -1.95 -5.26
CA VAL A 201 -3.28 -0.50 -5.04
C VAL A 201 -3.68 -0.15 -3.60
N ALA A 202 -4.58 -0.90 -2.98
CA ALA A 202 -4.91 -0.75 -1.55
C ALA A 202 -3.70 -1.06 -0.65
N ALA A 203 -2.84 -1.98 -1.05
CA ALA A 203 -1.62 -2.31 -0.31
C ALA A 203 -0.46 -1.32 -0.52
N LEU A 204 -0.37 -0.68 -1.68
CA LEU A 204 0.76 0.20 -2.05
C LEU A 204 1.10 1.29 -1.04
N PRO A 205 0.15 1.99 -0.37
CA PRO A 205 0.46 2.99 0.65
C PRO A 205 1.30 2.47 1.81
N ALA A 206 1.24 1.16 2.11
CA ALA A 206 2.08 0.53 3.10
C ALA A 206 3.48 0.17 2.57
N LEU A 207 3.68 0.16 1.25
CA LEU A 207 4.86 -0.36 0.54
C LEU A 207 5.74 0.72 -0.09
N SER A 208 5.15 1.83 -0.52
CA SER A 208 5.83 2.92 -1.21
C SER A 208 5.29 4.30 -0.81
N ASP A 209 5.98 5.37 -1.20
CA ASP A 209 5.49 6.72 -0.95
C ASP A 209 4.36 7.12 -1.92
N SER A 210 3.42 7.92 -1.42
CA SER A 210 2.24 8.36 -2.18
C SER A 210 2.61 9.12 -3.46
N GLY A 211 3.74 9.84 -3.47
CA GLY A 211 4.21 10.58 -4.63
C GLY A 211 4.71 9.67 -5.77
N ARG A 212 5.30 8.52 -5.48
CA ARG A 212 5.68 7.51 -6.48
C ARG A 212 4.48 6.73 -6.97
N ILE A 213 3.59 6.31 -6.06
CA ILE A 213 2.36 5.61 -6.40
C ILE A 213 1.51 6.46 -7.35
N LYS A 214 1.29 7.73 -6.98
CA LYS A 214 0.58 8.69 -7.82
C LYS A 214 1.21 8.84 -9.20
N ARG A 215 2.53 9.04 -9.27
CA ARG A 215 3.24 9.15 -10.55
C ARG A 215 3.17 7.88 -11.42
N ALA A 216 3.17 6.69 -10.81
CA ALA A 216 3.01 5.44 -11.53
C ALA A 216 1.58 5.25 -12.07
N LEU A 217 0.56 5.59 -11.29
CA LEU A 217 -0.83 5.58 -11.74
C LEU A 217 -1.11 6.65 -12.80
N ASP A 218 -0.62 7.87 -12.60
CA ASP A 218 -0.71 8.96 -13.59
C ASP A 218 -0.03 8.55 -14.90
N MET A 219 1.06 7.78 -14.82
CA MET A 219 1.69 7.20 -16.00
C MET A 219 0.68 6.31 -16.75
N LEU A 220 0.17 5.25 -16.10
CA LEU A 220 -0.72 4.27 -16.73
C LEU A 220 -2.03 4.87 -17.23
N ARG A 221 -2.48 5.94 -16.59
CA ARG A 221 -3.68 6.70 -16.96
C ARG A 221 -3.47 7.61 -18.17
N THR A 222 -2.31 8.22 -18.37
CA THR A 222 -2.17 9.26 -19.41
C THR A 222 -2.10 8.72 -20.83
N SER A 223 -1.58 7.50 -21.00
CA SER A 223 -1.31 6.93 -22.32
C SER A 223 -1.39 5.41 -22.29
N SER A 224 -1.75 4.79 -23.41
CA SER A 224 -1.54 3.35 -23.54
C SER A 224 -0.04 3.03 -23.45
N MET A 225 0.28 1.87 -22.87
CA MET A 225 1.64 1.41 -22.69
C MET A 225 1.79 -0.01 -23.22
N GLN A 226 2.91 -0.24 -23.89
CA GLN A 226 3.38 -1.57 -24.23
C GLN A 226 4.40 -2.00 -23.18
N LEU A 227 4.04 -2.99 -22.39
CA LEU A 227 4.88 -3.56 -21.34
C LEU A 227 5.50 -4.85 -21.86
N TYR A 228 6.78 -4.82 -22.16
CA TYR A 228 7.55 -6.02 -22.45
C TYR A 228 8.06 -6.54 -21.12
N ALA A 229 7.73 -7.77 -20.75
CA ALA A 229 8.11 -8.32 -19.48
C ALA A 229 8.47 -9.80 -19.57
N ASP A 230 9.35 -10.22 -18.67
CA ASP A 230 9.56 -11.60 -18.30
C ASP A 230 9.23 -11.74 -16.82
N VAL A 231 8.26 -12.61 -16.53
CA VAL A 231 7.87 -12.97 -15.17
C VAL A 231 8.41 -14.36 -14.88
N HIS A 232 9.34 -14.44 -13.93
CA HIS A 232 9.90 -15.67 -13.41
C HIS A 232 9.45 -15.88 -11.95
N GLU A 233 9.73 -17.06 -11.40
CA GLU A 233 9.36 -17.38 -10.01
C GLU A 233 10.11 -16.49 -8.99
N ASP A 234 11.32 -16.04 -9.31
CA ASP A 234 12.23 -15.31 -8.43
C ASP A 234 12.40 -13.84 -8.83
N ALA A 235 11.79 -13.41 -9.94
CA ALA A 235 12.06 -12.12 -10.54
C ALA A 235 11.02 -11.67 -11.56
N VAL A 236 10.87 -10.36 -11.71
CA VAL A 236 10.32 -9.74 -12.90
C VAL A 236 11.34 -8.77 -13.48
N SER A 237 11.48 -8.79 -14.80
CA SER A 237 12.21 -7.79 -15.58
C SER A 237 11.34 -7.31 -16.72
N GLY A 238 11.51 -6.06 -17.15
CA GLY A 238 10.75 -5.56 -18.26
C GLY A 238 11.12 -4.15 -18.71
N ILE A 239 10.63 -3.82 -19.91
CA ILE A 239 10.73 -2.50 -20.52
C ILE A 239 9.41 -1.74 -20.34
N ILE A 240 9.53 -0.49 -19.92
CA ILE A 240 8.40 0.46 -19.87
C ILE A 240 8.78 1.76 -20.59
N ARG A 241 7.91 2.24 -21.48
CA ARG A 241 8.13 3.49 -22.20
C ARG A 241 8.04 4.71 -21.27
N SER A 242 8.91 5.67 -21.51
CA SER A 242 8.92 6.94 -20.78
C SER A 242 7.82 7.89 -21.30
N GLN A 243 7.29 8.73 -20.42
CA GLN A 243 6.34 9.78 -20.82
C GLN A 243 7.00 11.13 -21.10
N THR A 244 8.19 11.35 -20.55
CA THR A 244 8.76 12.70 -20.40
C THR A 244 9.79 13.04 -21.49
N GLY A 245 9.97 12.19 -22.50
CA GLY A 245 10.90 12.40 -23.62
C GLY A 245 12.40 12.41 -23.27
N PHE A 246 12.78 12.30 -21.98
CA PHE A 246 14.18 12.24 -21.54
C PHE A 246 14.90 10.95 -21.95
N SER A 247 14.15 9.87 -22.14
CA SER A 247 14.58 8.58 -22.69
C SER A 247 13.35 7.97 -23.33
N ASP A 248 13.51 7.06 -24.29
CA ASP A 248 12.38 6.41 -24.95
C ASP A 248 11.76 5.33 -24.04
N TYR A 249 12.58 4.67 -23.22
CA TYR A 249 12.15 3.58 -22.35
C TYR A 249 13.12 3.34 -21.18
N TYR A 250 12.61 2.66 -20.15
CA TYR A 250 13.38 2.21 -19.01
C TYR A 250 13.37 0.68 -18.94
N SER A 251 14.54 0.09 -18.66
CA SER A 251 14.66 -1.30 -18.24
C SER A 251 14.54 -1.38 -16.74
N THR A 252 13.70 -2.27 -16.23
CA THR A 252 13.42 -2.40 -14.80
C THR A 252 13.48 -3.85 -14.37
N ARG A 253 13.86 -4.06 -13.11
CA ARG A 253 13.92 -5.38 -12.49
C ARG A 253 13.52 -5.32 -11.02
N LEU A 254 12.76 -6.30 -10.56
CA LEU A 254 12.48 -6.59 -9.14
C LEU A 254 12.64 -8.08 -8.89
N ALA A 255 13.46 -8.45 -7.91
CA ALA A 255 13.63 -9.82 -7.45
C ALA A 255 12.73 -10.12 -6.24
N ALA A 256 12.44 -11.40 -6.02
CA ALA A 256 11.62 -11.87 -4.91
C ALA A 256 12.20 -11.52 -3.53
N ASP A 257 13.52 -11.38 -3.43
CA ASP A 257 14.23 -10.99 -2.21
C ASP A 257 14.22 -9.46 -1.96
N GLY A 258 13.56 -8.72 -2.84
CA GLY A 258 13.41 -7.27 -2.79
C GLY A 258 14.54 -6.48 -3.44
N GLN A 259 15.55 -7.11 -4.05
CA GLN A 259 16.52 -6.37 -4.86
C GLN A 259 15.84 -5.79 -6.09
N PHE A 260 16.11 -4.51 -6.39
CA PHE A 260 15.51 -3.84 -7.53
C PHE A 260 16.51 -2.95 -8.26
N SER A 261 16.30 -2.80 -9.56
CA SER A 261 17.14 -1.98 -10.43
C SER A 261 16.32 -1.38 -11.56
N CYS A 262 16.76 -0.23 -12.07
CA CYS A 262 16.11 0.48 -13.16
C CYS A 262 17.13 1.40 -13.82
N CYS A 263 17.26 1.33 -15.14
CA CYS A 263 18.10 2.21 -15.93
C CYS A 263 17.34 2.69 -17.17
N ASP A 264 17.81 3.79 -17.75
CA ASP A 264 17.32 4.25 -19.05
C ASP A 264 17.98 3.48 -20.22
N SER A 265 17.64 3.88 -21.44
CA SER A 265 18.19 3.34 -22.70
C SER A 265 19.71 3.48 -22.84
N SER A 266 20.35 4.36 -22.07
CA SER A 266 21.81 4.58 -22.04
C SER A 266 22.50 3.80 -20.92
N LEU A 267 21.75 2.99 -20.18
CA LEU A 267 22.18 2.28 -18.96
C LEU A 267 22.56 3.23 -17.81
N ASP A 268 22.08 4.47 -17.82
CA ASP A 268 22.20 5.37 -16.68
C ASP A 268 21.12 5.03 -15.65
N TRP A 269 21.52 4.98 -14.37
CA TRP A 269 20.63 4.57 -13.29
C TRP A 269 19.47 5.55 -13.12
N CYS A 270 18.25 5.01 -12.98
CA CYS A 270 17.08 5.81 -12.73
C CYS A 270 17.19 6.55 -11.38
N MET A 271 17.15 7.88 -11.44
CA MET A 271 17.19 8.75 -10.26
C MET A 271 16.04 8.49 -9.26
N GLY A 272 14.96 7.85 -9.70
CA GLY A 272 13.83 7.47 -8.85
C GLY A 272 14.10 6.28 -7.91
N MET A 273 15.25 5.61 -8.01
CA MET A 273 15.60 4.45 -7.16
C MET A 273 16.14 4.79 -5.78
N GLN A 274 16.24 6.08 -5.43
CA GLN A 274 16.79 6.50 -4.15
C GLN A 274 15.90 6.00 -3.00
N GLY A 275 16.34 4.93 -2.32
CA GLY A 275 15.75 4.40 -1.09
C GLY A 275 14.49 3.55 -1.24
N ALA A 276 13.92 3.39 -2.43
CA ALA A 276 12.75 2.53 -2.68
C ALA A 276 12.57 2.30 -4.19
N VAL A 277 11.63 1.43 -4.57
CA VAL A 277 11.26 1.18 -5.96
C VAL A 277 10.84 2.47 -6.68
N CYS A 278 11.27 2.64 -7.93
CA CYS A 278 10.94 3.83 -8.71
C CYS A 278 9.51 3.75 -9.30
N LYS A 279 9.00 4.86 -9.85
CA LYS A 279 7.68 4.90 -10.49
C LYS A 279 7.56 3.96 -11.70
N HIS A 280 8.65 3.75 -12.44
CA HIS A 280 8.67 2.89 -13.64
C HIS A 280 8.43 1.43 -13.27
N LEU A 281 9.12 0.95 -12.24
CA LEU A 281 8.94 -0.40 -11.73
C LEU A 281 7.53 -0.59 -11.14
N LEU A 282 7.00 0.40 -10.40
CA LEU A 282 5.62 0.36 -9.92
C LEU A 282 4.60 0.27 -11.07
N ALA A 283 4.79 1.06 -12.13
CA ALA A 283 3.92 1.04 -13.30
C ALA A 283 3.98 -0.31 -14.04
N LEU A 284 5.17 -0.90 -14.19
CA LEU A 284 5.32 -2.25 -14.74
C LEU A 284 4.52 -3.27 -13.91
N LEU A 285 4.71 -3.31 -12.59
CA LEU A 285 4.01 -4.25 -11.71
C LEU A 285 2.49 -4.08 -11.77
N LEU A 286 1.99 -2.84 -11.74
CA LEU A 286 0.56 -2.55 -11.82
C LEU A 286 -0.04 -3.03 -13.15
N GLY A 287 0.64 -2.82 -14.27
CA GLY A 287 0.18 -3.32 -15.57
C GLY A 287 0.23 -4.85 -15.69
N LEU A 288 1.24 -5.50 -15.12
CA LEU A 288 1.32 -6.97 -15.09
C LEU A 288 0.25 -7.59 -14.19
N VAL A 289 -0.10 -6.94 -13.09
CA VAL A 289 -1.23 -7.37 -12.23
C VAL A 289 -2.56 -7.16 -12.92
N GLN A 290 -2.75 -6.02 -13.57
CA GLN A 290 -3.97 -5.73 -14.32
C GLN A 290 -4.21 -6.73 -15.47
N SER A 291 -3.14 -7.13 -16.16
CA SER A 291 -3.22 -8.12 -17.25
C SER A 291 -3.22 -9.59 -16.80
N GLY A 292 -3.12 -9.84 -15.50
CA GLY A 292 -3.11 -11.20 -14.93
C GLY A 292 -1.81 -11.98 -15.11
N GLN A 293 -0.73 -11.33 -15.55
CA GLN A 293 0.60 -11.96 -15.71
C GLN A 293 1.39 -12.05 -14.41
N LEU A 294 1.05 -11.23 -13.42
CA LEU A 294 1.63 -11.28 -12.08
C LEU A 294 0.50 -11.22 -11.06
N SER A 295 0.51 -12.10 -10.06
CA SER A 295 -0.52 -12.03 -9.01
C SER A 295 -0.31 -10.80 -8.12
N ALA A 296 -1.40 -10.21 -7.62
CA ALA A 296 -1.35 -9.09 -6.67
C ALA A 296 -0.57 -9.45 -5.40
N ALA A 297 -0.73 -10.70 -4.92
CA ALA A 297 -0.01 -11.21 -3.75
C ALA A 297 1.51 -11.27 -3.99
N THR A 298 1.95 -11.83 -5.13
CA THR A 298 3.37 -11.88 -5.48
C THR A 298 3.98 -10.47 -5.59
N ALA A 299 3.30 -9.56 -6.29
CA ALA A 299 3.75 -8.18 -6.43
C ALA A 299 3.88 -7.47 -5.08
N ARG A 300 2.88 -7.63 -4.20
CA ARG A 300 2.87 -7.09 -2.84
C ARG A 300 4.04 -7.63 -2.02
N ASP A 301 4.27 -8.93 -2.06
CA ASP A 301 5.28 -9.59 -1.23
C ASP A 301 6.70 -9.17 -1.67
N TRP A 302 6.95 -9.09 -2.99
CA TRP A 302 8.23 -8.60 -3.52
C TRP A 302 8.46 -7.11 -3.21
N LEU A 303 7.42 -6.27 -3.32
CA LEU A 303 7.49 -4.87 -2.92
C LEU A 303 7.72 -4.69 -1.42
N SER A 304 7.16 -5.57 -0.59
CA SER A 304 7.41 -5.60 0.85
C SER A 304 8.87 -5.94 1.15
N ALA A 305 9.43 -6.94 0.46
CA ALA A 305 10.84 -7.31 0.58
C ALA A 305 11.79 -6.17 0.11
N ALA A 306 11.35 -5.37 -0.87
CA ALA A 306 12.09 -4.22 -1.40
C ALA A 306 12.14 -3.00 -0.47
N LYS A 307 11.39 -3.01 0.64
CA LYS A 307 11.43 -1.92 1.61
C LYS A 307 12.86 -1.72 2.12
N PRO A 308 13.35 -0.47 2.19
CA PRO A 308 14.69 -0.18 2.67
C PRO A 308 14.83 -0.63 4.12
N SER A 309 15.86 -1.43 4.41
CA SER A 309 16.29 -1.68 5.78
C SER A 309 17.33 -0.63 6.18
N LYS A 310 17.47 -0.39 7.49
CA LYS A 310 18.43 0.61 8.02
C LYS A 310 19.89 0.34 7.63
N SER A 311 20.22 -0.88 7.21
CA SER A 311 21.59 -1.34 6.96
C SER A 311 21.88 -1.68 5.50
N ARG A 312 20.90 -1.70 4.60
CA ARG A 312 21.12 -2.17 3.22
C ARG A 312 20.31 -1.36 2.21
N ARG A 313 21.00 -0.76 1.23
CA ARG A 313 20.36 -0.30 -0.02
C ARG A 313 19.87 -1.55 -0.76
N ARG A 314 18.57 -1.59 -1.05
CA ARG A 314 17.95 -2.66 -1.85
C ARG A 314 18.04 -2.39 -3.35
N ALA A 315 18.33 -1.13 -3.73
CA ALA A 315 18.72 -0.81 -5.08
C ALA A 315 20.05 -1.51 -5.40
N ASP A 316 20.02 -2.46 -6.31
CA ASP A 316 21.23 -3.10 -6.83
C ASP A 316 21.73 -2.27 -8.02
N THR A 317 22.98 -1.85 -7.93
CA THR A 317 23.69 -1.07 -8.95
C THR A 317 25.03 -1.72 -9.31
N SER A 318 25.14 -3.04 -9.10
CA SER A 318 26.30 -3.83 -9.51
C SER A 318 26.39 -3.93 -11.04
N ASP A 319 27.60 -4.23 -11.53
CA ASP A 319 27.83 -4.45 -12.96
C ASP A 319 27.07 -5.69 -13.48
N ASP A 320 26.92 -6.73 -12.64
CA ASP A 320 26.16 -7.94 -12.98
C ASP A 320 24.69 -7.59 -13.27
N VAL A 321 24.05 -6.80 -12.40
CA VAL A 321 22.66 -6.37 -12.61
C VAL A 321 22.56 -5.41 -13.81
N LYS A 322 23.60 -4.60 -14.05
CA LYS A 322 23.65 -3.73 -15.23
C LYS A 322 23.67 -4.54 -16.53
N GLN A 323 24.38 -5.67 -16.55
CA GLN A 323 24.38 -6.59 -17.68
C GLN A 323 22.98 -7.19 -17.91
N LEU A 324 22.29 -7.63 -16.84
CA LEU A 324 20.91 -8.14 -16.96
C LEU A 324 19.94 -7.10 -17.55
N LEU A 325 20.07 -5.84 -17.13
CA LEU A 325 19.25 -4.75 -17.67
C LEU A 325 19.60 -4.46 -19.15
N ALA A 326 20.89 -4.52 -19.52
CA ALA A 326 21.33 -4.39 -20.90
C ALA A 326 20.79 -5.52 -21.79
N ASP A 327 20.81 -6.76 -21.31
CA ASP A 327 20.25 -7.92 -22.02
C ASP A 327 18.74 -7.75 -22.24
N THR A 328 18.01 -7.22 -21.26
CA THR A 328 16.58 -6.89 -21.39
C THR A 328 16.35 -5.83 -22.48
N ILE A 329 17.22 -4.81 -22.58
CA ILE A 329 17.16 -3.78 -23.63
C ILE A 329 17.47 -4.38 -25.01
N LEU A 330 18.48 -5.24 -25.12
CA LEU A 330 18.82 -5.91 -26.37
C LEU A 330 17.66 -6.77 -26.88
N ARG A 331 17.01 -7.53 -25.99
CA ARG A 331 15.81 -8.31 -26.33
C ARG A 331 14.67 -7.43 -26.82
N PHE A 332 14.45 -6.28 -26.18
CA PHE A 332 13.42 -5.33 -26.61
C PHE A 332 13.71 -4.76 -28.00
N LYS A 333 14.96 -4.35 -28.27
CA LYS A 333 15.37 -3.88 -29.60
C LYS A 333 15.22 -4.97 -30.67
N ALA A 334 15.60 -6.20 -30.36
CA ALA A 334 15.40 -7.33 -31.26
C ALA A 334 13.90 -7.58 -31.55
N ALA A 335 13.04 -7.42 -30.54
CA ALA A 335 11.60 -7.53 -30.71
C ALA A 335 11.01 -6.39 -31.57
N GLU A 336 11.44 -5.15 -31.36
CA GLU A 336 11.05 -4.01 -32.21
C GLU A 336 11.54 -4.17 -33.66
N ALA A 337 12.69 -4.81 -33.87
CA ALA A 337 13.22 -5.14 -35.19
C ALA A 337 12.54 -6.35 -35.85
N GLY A 338 11.68 -7.08 -35.15
CA GLY A 338 11.05 -8.32 -35.63
C GLY A 338 11.99 -9.54 -35.64
N GLU A 339 13.14 -9.46 -34.97
CA GLU A 339 14.13 -10.53 -34.84
C GLU A 339 13.81 -11.49 -33.68
N LEU A 340 12.99 -11.05 -32.72
CA LEU A 340 12.54 -11.83 -31.57
C LEU A 340 11.02 -11.72 -31.40
N ASP A 341 10.29 -12.85 -31.29
CA ASP A 341 8.86 -12.84 -30.93
C ASP A 341 8.70 -12.64 -29.41
N TRP A 342 8.87 -11.40 -28.97
CA TRP A 342 8.55 -10.98 -27.61
C TRP A 342 7.42 -9.97 -27.67
N ARG A 343 6.20 -10.40 -27.34
CA ARG A 343 5.01 -9.56 -27.50
C ARG A 343 4.76 -8.72 -26.26
N PRO A 344 4.49 -7.42 -26.40
CA PRO A 344 4.13 -6.60 -25.26
C PRO A 344 2.73 -6.93 -24.77
N THR A 345 2.55 -6.64 -23.49
CA THR A 345 1.22 -6.47 -22.90
C THR A 345 0.79 -5.04 -23.11
N GLU A 346 -0.33 -4.84 -23.79
CA GLU A 346 -0.91 -3.50 -23.92
C GLU A 346 -1.76 -3.19 -22.69
N THR A 347 -1.50 -2.05 -22.07
CA THR A 347 -2.39 -1.46 -21.06
C THR A 347 -2.99 -0.19 -21.65
N VAL A 348 -4.26 0.08 -21.39
CA VAL A 348 -4.92 1.31 -21.84
C VAL A 348 -5.33 2.18 -20.65
N PRO A 349 -5.42 3.51 -20.81
CA PRO A 349 -5.89 4.42 -19.76
C PRO A 349 -7.15 3.96 -19.02
N GLU A 350 -8.10 3.39 -19.76
CA GLU A 350 -9.40 2.92 -19.28
C GLU A 350 -9.24 1.86 -18.18
N ASP A 351 -8.22 1.00 -18.26
CA ASP A 351 -7.91 0.00 -17.22
C ASP A 351 -7.70 0.65 -15.84
N PHE A 352 -7.35 1.95 -15.81
CA PHE A 352 -7.00 2.70 -14.60
C PHE A 352 -7.93 3.90 -14.32
N TYR A 353 -8.92 4.15 -15.19
CA TYR A 353 -9.84 5.31 -15.12
C TYR A 353 -11.32 5.00 -14.92
N VAL A 354 -11.82 3.89 -15.49
CA VAL A 354 -13.27 3.67 -15.73
C VAL A 354 -14.13 3.99 -14.55
#